data_AF-A0A0F9YIU6-F1
#
_entry.id   AF-A0A0F9YIU6-F1
#
_cell.length_a   1.000
_cell.length_b   1.000
_cell.length_c   1.000
_cell.angle_alpha   90.00
_cell.angle_beta   90.00
_cell.angle_gamma   90.00
#
_symmetry.space_group_name_H-M   'P 1'
#
loop_
_entity.id
_entity.type
_entity.pdbx_description
1 polymer ?
#
loop_
_entity_poly.entity_id
_entity_poly.type
_entity_poly.pdbx_seq_one_letter_code
_entity_poly.pdbx_strand_id
1 'polypeptide(L)' 'MNYKPIYRKLGERIEWLRKEKGMTQEQLAEKSNLHRAYFWDIEKGRNISIRTAYNIARALDTTLSKLLDIKPN' A
#
# COMPACT_ATOMS: atom_id res chain seq x y z
N MET A 1 -15.84 -3.22 15.89
CA MET A 1 -15.12 -1.98 15.51
C MET A 1 -15.01 -1.90 14.00
N ASN A 2 -15.23 -0.73 13.40
CA ASN A 2 -15.13 -0.54 11.95
C ASN A 2 -13.72 -0.04 11.58
N TYR A 3 -12.90 -0.93 11.01
CA TYR A 3 -11.54 -0.62 10.57
C TYR A 3 -11.45 -0.23 9.09
N LYS A 4 -12.57 -0.16 8.35
CA LYS A 4 -12.53 0.27 6.94
C LYS A 4 -11.87 1.63 6.73
N PRO A 5 -12.03 2.64 7.61
CA PRO A 5 -11.34 3.92 7.46
C PRO A 5 -9.81 3.81 7.50
N ILE A 6 -9.24 2.95 8.37
CA ILE A 6 -7.78 2.80 8.47
C ILE A 6 -7.21 2.10 7.22
N TYR A 7 -7.90 1.09 6.70
CA TYR A 7 -7.47 0.41 5.47
C TYR A 7 -7.51 1.35 4.27
N ARG A 8 -8.54 2.21 4.18
CA ARG A 8 -8.63 3.21 3.12
C ARG A 8 -7.50 4.24 3.18
N LYS A 9 -7.17 4.76 4.37
CA LYS A 9 -6.01 5.67 4.54
C LYS A 9 -4.70 5.00 4.14
N LEU A 10 -4.51 3.72 4.47
CA LEU A 10 -3.33 2.98 4.05
C LEU A 10 -3.27 2.84 2.51
N GLY A 11 -4.39 2.49 1.87
CA GLY A 11 -4.50 2.41 0.41
C GLY A 11 -4.18 3.74 -0.28
N GLU A 12 -4.74 4.85 0.22
CA GLU A 12 -4.47 6.21 -0.27
C GLU A 12 -2.99 6.59 -0.11
N ARG A 13 -2.35 6.22 1.01
CA ARG A 13 -0.92 6.48 1.23
C ARG A 13 -0.03 5.64 0.29
N ILE A 14 -0.38 4.38 0.05
CA ILE A 14 0.31 3.52 -0.92
C ILE A 14 0.20 4.12 -2.32
N GLU A 15 -1.00 4.56 -2.72
CA GLU A 15 -1.23 5.19 -4.02
C GLU A 15 -0.41 6.48 -4.18
N TRP A 16 -0.38 7.33 -3.15
CA TRP A 16 0.41 8.54 -3.16
C TRP A 16 1.90 8.25 -3.33
N LEU A 17 2.49 7.37 -2.51
CA LEU A 17 3.90 6.98 -2.61
C LEU A 17 4.24 6.34 -3.97
N ARG A 18 3.34 5.52 -4.52
CA ARG A 18 3.52 4.90 -5.84
C ARG A 18 3.61 5.95 -6.94
N LYS A 19 2.71 6.95 -6.90
CA LYS A 19 2.69 8.07 -7.86
C LYS A 19 3.92 8.96 -7.74
N GLU A 20 4.37 9.27 -6.52
CA GLU A 20 5.61 10.02 -6.27
C GLU A 20 6.85 9.31 -6.87
N LYS A 21 6.85 7.98 -6.90
CA LYS A 21 7.90 7.16 -7.51
C LYS A 21 7.70 6.93 -9.03
N GLY A 22 6.68 7.52 -9.65
CA GLY A 22 6.39 7.39 -11.07
C GLY A 22 5.98 5.98 -11.51
N MET A 23 5.48 5.14 -10.60
CA MET A 23 5.16 3.75 -10.89
C MET A 23 3.68 3.54 -11.27
N THR A 24 3.41 2.65 -12.23
CA THR A 24 2.07 2.13 -12.47
C THR A 24 1.67 1.10 -11.40
N GLN A 25 0.37 0.79 -11.29
CA GLN A 25 -0.10 -0.28 -10.40
C GLN A 25 0.55 -1.63 -10.75
N GLU A 26 0.73 -1.94 -12.04
CA GLU A 26 1.40 -3.16 -12.49
C GLU A 26 2.84 -3.21 -11.98
N GLN A 27 3.60 -2.14 -12.22
CA GLN A 27 5.01 -2.07 -11.83
C GLN A 27 5.22 -2.25 -10.32
N LEU A 28 4.37 -1.64 -9.49
CA LEU A 28 4.49 -1.81 -8.04
C LEU A 28 3.99 -3.18 -7.58
N ALA A 29 2.95 -3.74 -8.22
CA ALA A 29 2.48 -5.09 -7.94
C ALA A 29 3.59 -6.11 -8.22
N GLU A 30 4.20 -6.06 -9.41
CA GLU A 30 5.34 -6.91 -9.79
C GLU A 30 6.50 -6.79 -8.79
N LYS A 31 6.94 -5.56 -8.49
CA LYS A 31 8.02 -5.32 -7.51
C LYS A 31 7.69 -5.80 -6.09
N SER A 32 6.41 -5.80 -5.73
CA SER A 32 5.93 -6.29 -4.43
C SER A 32 5.68 -7.80 -4.42
N ASN A 33 5.88 -8.49 -5.55
CA ASN A 33 5.49 -9.88 -5.79
C ASN A 33 3.99 -10.13 -5.51
N LEU A 34 3.14 -9.26 -6.06
CA LEU A 34 1.68 -9.28 -5.94
C LEU A 34 1.04 -9.26 -7.32
N HIS A 35 -0.16 -9.82 -7.43
CA HIS A 35 -0.96 -9.69 -8.65
C HIS A 35 -1.57 -8.29 -8.76
N ARG A 36 -1.58 -7.69 -9.96
CA ARG A 36 -2.12 -6.34 -10.22
C ARG A 36 -3.53 -6.13 -9.66
N ALA A 37 -4.43 -7.10 -9.85
CA ALA A 37 -5.81 -7.02 -9.36
C ALA A 37 -5.86 -6.92 -7.83
N TYR A 38 -5.02 -7.69 -7.13
CA TYR A 38 -4.91 -7.60 -5.67
C TYR A 38 -4.31 -6.26 -5.26
N PHE A 39 -3.34 -5.73 -6.00
CA PHE A 39 -2.79 -4.41 -5.74
C PHE A 39 -3.82 -3.28 -5.90
N TRP A 40 -4.69 -3.37 -6.91
CA TRP A 40 -5.82 -2.45 -7.08
C TRP A 40 -6.75 -2.49 -5.86
N ASP A 41 -7.10 -3.68 -5.36
CA ASP A 41 -7.90 -3.85 -4.13
C ASP A 41 -7.23 -3.17 -2.92
N ILE A 42 -5.90 -3.28 -2.80
CA ILE A 42 -5.12 -2.64 -1.73
C ILE A 42 -5.28 -1.12 -1.75
N GLU A 43 -5.11 -0.49 -2.91
CA GLU A 43 -5.30 0.96 -3.03
C GLU A 43 -6.76 1.39 -2.76
N LYS A 44 -7.73 0.49 -2.92
CA LYS A 44 -9.14 0.73 -2.54
C LYS A 44 -9.47 0.46 -1.06
N GLY A 45 -8.49 0.07 -0.25
CA GLY A 45 -8.64 -0.13 1.19
C GLY A 45 -8.90 -1.58 1.61
N ARG A 46 -8.26 -2.54 0.93
CA ARG A 46 -8.20 -3.93 1.38
C ARG A 46 -7.37 -4.05 2.65
N ASN A 47 -7.83 -4.88 3.60
CA ASN A 47 -7.02 -5.28 4.74
C ASN A 47 -5.87 -6.19 4.26
N ILE A 48 -4.64 -5.87 4.64
CA ILE A 48 -3.43 -6.59 4.23
C ILE A 48 -2.64 -7.10 5.43
N SER A 49 -1.88 -8.17 5.23
CA SER A 49 -0.94 -8.66 6.24
C SER A 49 0.24 -7.71 6.40
N ILE A 50 0.92 -7.77 7.55
CA ILE A 50 2.18 -7.06 7.78
C ILE A 50 3.24 -7.46 6.74
N ARG A 51 3.28 -8.74 6.33
CA ARG A 51 4.18 -9.22 5.27
C ARG A 51 3.93 -8.51 3.94
N THR A 52 2.66 -8.36 3.55
CA THR A 52 2.28 -7.63 2.33
C THR A 52 2.70 -6.16 2.43
N ALA A 53 2.41 -5.51 3.57
CA ALA A 53 2.81 -4.12 3.80
C ALA A 53 4.35 -3.96 3.74
N TYR A 54 5.10 -4.91 4.29
CA TYR A 54 6.57 -4.92 4.24
C TYR A 54 7.10 -5.05 2.81
N ASN A 55 6.53 -5.95 2.00
CA ASN A 55 6.92 -6.09 0.59
C ASN A 55 6.65 -4.80 -0.20
N ILE A 56 5.49 -4.16 0.02
CA ILE A 56 5.14 -2.89 -0.61
C ILE A 56 6.10 -1.79 -0.17
N ALA A 57 6.44 -1.70 1.12
CA ALA A 57 7.41 -0.73 1.62
C ALA A 57 8.77 -0.90 0.94
N ARG A 58 9.26 -2.14 0.81
CA ARG A 58 10.50 -2.44 0.09
C ARG A 58 10.43 -2.07 -1.39
N ALA A 59 9.33 -2.38 -2.06
CA ALA A 59 9.14 -2.09 -3.47
C ALA A 59 9.05 -0.58 -3.77
N LEU A 60 8.54 0.20 -2.80
CA LEU A 60 8.51 1.66 -2.80
C LEU A 60 9.83 2.32 -2.35
N ASP A 61 10.83 1.52 -1.97
CA ASP A 61 12.09 2.02 -1.40
C ASP A 61 11.84 2.94 -0.18
N THR A 62 11.07 2.42 0.78
CA THR A 62 10.76 3.09 2.05
C THR A 62 10.74 2.08 3.21
N THR A 63 10.63 2.59 4.44
CA THR A 63 10.50 1.74 5.63
C THR A 63 9.03 1.43 5.92
N LEU A 64 8.77 0.29 6.57
CA LEU A 64 7.41 -0.08 6.99
C LEU A 64 6.80 0.99 7.91
N SER A 65 7.59 1.60 8.80
CA SER A 65 7.13 2.69 9.67
C SER A 65 6.67 3.91 8.86
N LYS A 66 7.44 4.33 7.85
CA LYS A 66 7.03 5.43 6.96
C LYS A 66 5.79 5.08 6.15
N LEU A 67 5.66 3.84 5.68
CA LEU A 67 4.45 3.38 4.97
C LEU A 67 3.21 3.47 5.87
N LEU A 68 3.33 3.04 7.12
CA LEU A 68 2.25 3.00 8.12
C LEU A 68 2.06 4.30 8.89
N ASP A 69 2.76 5.37 8.54
CA ASP A 69 2.57 6.71 9.11
C ASP A 69 1.24 7.31 8.61
N ILE A 70 0.15 6.82 9.19
CA ILE A 70 -1.23 7.23 8.94
C ILE A 70 -1.85 7.68 10.26
N LYS A 71 -2.39 8.90 10.30
CA LYS A 71 -2.97 9.46 11.53
C LYS A 71 -4.37 8.88 11.80
N PRO A 72 -4.72 8.54 13.05
CA PRO A 72 -6.13 8.35 13.41
C PRO A 72 -6.91 9.65 13.18
N ASN A 73 -8.20 9.52 12.85
CA ASN A 73 -9.13 10.65 12.89
C ASN A 73 -9.56 10.90 14.33
#